data_AF-A0AA41BX74-F1
#
_entry.id   AF-A0AA41BX74-F1
#
_cell.length_a   1.000
_cell.length_b   1.000
_cell.length_c   1.000
_cell.angle_alpha   90.00
_cell.angle_beta   90.00
_cell.angle_gamma   90.00
#
_symmetry.space_group_name_H-M   'P 1'
#
loop_
_entity.id
_entity.type
_entity.pdbx_description
1 polymer ?
#
loop_
_entity_poly.entity_id
_entity_poly.type
_entity_poly.pdbx_seq_one_letter_code
_entity_poly.pdbx_strand_id
1 'polypeptide(L)'
;MTLALRLGRTLHELKSTLTASELKLWMEYDKLSPIGDRRGDRQAAQITAAIFNAKGGNVSIEDATIQWNVTVEETEDISALEGFLGKLAD
;
A
#
# COMPACT_ATOMS: atom_id res chain seq x y z
N MET A 1 14.35 2.21 -1.58
CA MET A 1 14.99 3.52 -1.83
C MET A 1 14.39 4.67 -1.02
N THR A 2 13.67 4.41 0.08
CA THR A 2 12.94 5.46 0.81
C THR A 2 13.64 5.96 2.07
N LEU A 3 14.65 5.25 2.58
CA LEU A 3 15.29 5.59 3.86
C LEU A 3 16.00 6.96 3.85
N ALA A 4 16.69 7.31 2.75
CA ALA A 4 17.34 8.63 2.63
C ALA A 4 16.32 9.77 2.62
N LEU A 5 15.23 9.61 1.85
CA LEU A 5 14.11 10.56 1.83
C LEU A 5 13.44 10.67 3.20
N ARG A 6 13.23 9.55 3.90
CA ARG A 6 12.65 9.50 5.25
C ARG A 6 13.53 10.17 6.32
N LEU A 7 14.84 10.19 6.12
CA LEU A 7 15.80 10.91 6.97
C LEU A 7 15.97 12.38 6.55
N GLY A 8 15.27 12.84 5.50
CA GLY A 8 15.38 14.20 4.98
C GLY A 8 16.74 14.51 4.35
N ARG A 9 17.45 13.48 3.88
CA ARG A 9 18.82 13.59 3.34
C ARG A 9 18.89 13.12 1.90
N THR A 10 19.82 13.69 1.16
CA THR A 10 20.15 13.17 -0.17
C THR A 10 20.92 11.83 -0.05
N LEU A 11 20.91 11.02 -1.12
CA LEU A 11 21.73 9.79 -1.15
C LEU A 11 23.23 10.08 -0.98
N HIS A 12 23.68 11.26 -1.43
CA HIS A 12 25.05 11.69 -1.29
C HIS A 12 25.38 11.98 0.18
N GLU A 13 24.53 12.75 0.87
CA GLU A 13 24.66 13.01 2.30
C GLU A 13 24.61 11.74 3.13
N LEU A 14 23.75 10.79 2.77
CA LEU A 14 23.66 9.52 3.48
C LEU A 14 24.97 8.70 3.38
N LYS A 15 25.69 8.79 2.26
CA LYS A 15 26.97 8.09 2.07
C LYS A 15 28.14 8.81 2.72
N SER A 16 28.10 10.14 2.79
CA SER A 16 29.21 10.95 3.31
C SER A 16 29.13 11.17 4.82
N THR A 17 27.94 11.22 5.40
CA THR A 17 27.73 11.60 6.81
C THR A 17 27.40 10.43 7.75
N LEU A 18 26.96 9.29 7.21
CA LEU A 18 26.45 8.17 7.99
C LEU A 18 27.40 6.99 7.90
N THR A 19 27.79 6.43 9.06
CA THR A 19 28.63 5.23 9.08
C THR A 19 27.83 4.00 8.65
N ALA A 20 28.51 2.97 8.15
CA ALA A 20 27.85 1.73 7.71
C ALA A 20 27.05 1.05 8.84
N SER A 21 27.54 1.14 10.08
CA SER A 21 26.86 0.61 11.27
C SER A 21 25.56 1.34 11.59
N GLU A 22 25.57 2.67 11.56
CA GLU A 22 24.36 3.47 11.78
C GLU A 22 23.34 3.27 10.66
N LEU A 23 23.78 3.20 9.40
CA LEU A 23 22.91 2.92 8.26
C LEU A 23 22.22 1.55 8.46
N LYS A 24 22.95 0.53 8.93
CA LYS A 24 22.38 -0.77 9.28
C LYS A 24 21.31 -0.66 10.36
N LEU A 25 21.56 0.13 11.40
CA LEU A 25 20.62 0.33 12.50
C LEU A 25 19.32 1.01 12.03
N TRP A 26 19.44 2.02 11.17
CA TRP A 26 18.28 2.66 10.54
C TRP A 26 17.49 1.71 9.64
N MET A 27 18.17 0.82 8.90
CA MET A 27 17.48 -0.20 8.11
C MET A 27 16.70 -1.19 8.98
N GLU A 28 17.25 -1.63 10.11
CA GLU A 28 16.53 -2.51 11.04
C GLU A 28 15.36 -1.77 11.72
N TYR A 29 15.55 -0.50 12.08
CA TYR A 29 14.48 0.34 12.62
C TYR A 29 13.33 0.50 11.63
N ASP A 30 13.61 0.75 10.35
CA ASP A 30 12.59 0.91 9.31
C ASP A 30 11.77 -0.37 9.06
N LYS A 31 12.35 -1.55 9.30
CA LYS A 31 11.60 -2.83 9.26
C LYS A 31 10.62 -2.95 10.41
N LEU A 32 11.02 -2.54 11.62
CA LEU A 32 10.18 -2.65 12.83
C LEU A 32 9.10 -1.56 12.87
N SER A 33 9.46 -0.34 12.51
CA SER A 33 8.56 0.81 12.50
C SER A 33 8.76 1.59 11.20
N PRO A 34 8.05 1.23 10.13
CA PRO A 34 8.17 1.92 8.85
C PRO A 34 7.84 3.39 9.04
N ILE A 35 8.81 4.25 8.71
CA ILE A 35 8.69 5.70 8.90
C ILE A 35 7.88 6.27 7.74
N GLY A 36 6.87 7.08 8.07
CA GLY A 36 6.17 7.96 7.12
C GLY A 36 5.10 7.26 6.29
N ASP A 37 5.50 6.58 5.21
CA ASP A 37 4.59 6.31 4.09
C ASP A 37 3.48 5.31 4.47
N ARG A 38 3.88 4.13 4.95
CA ARG A 38 2.92 3.05 5.29
C ARG A 38 2.05 3.37 6.51
N ARG A 39 2.53 4.23 7.41
CA ARG A 39 1.76 4.67 8.59
C ARG A 39 0.74 5.73 8.20
N GLY A 40 1.13 6.68 7.35
CA GLY A 40 0.22 7.67 6.77
C GLY A 40 -0.92 7.00 6.01
N ASP A 41 -0.60 6.04 5.14
CA ASP A 41 -1.61 5.30 4.36
C ASP A 41 -2.60 4.54 5.26
N ARG A 42 -2.10 3.87 6.31
CA ARG A 42 -2.96 3.16 7.27
C ARG A 42 -3.83 4.12 8.10
N GLN A 43 -3.29 5.27 8.48
CA GLN A 43 -4.07 6.29 9.20
C GLN A 43 -5.16 6.89 8.30
N ALA A 44 -4.85 7.17 7.04
CA ALA A 44 -5.84 7.62 6.06
C ALA A 44 -6.94 6.56 5.89
N ALA A 45 -6.57 5.28 5.75
CA ALA A 45 -7.51 4.17 5.67
C ALA A 45 -8.42 4.07 6.91
N GLN A 46 -7.85 4.23 8.11
CA GLN A 46 -8.62 4.26 9.36
C GLN A 46 -9.65 5.39 9.40
N ILE A 47 -9.26 6.60 9.01
CA ILE A 47 -10.16 7.76 8.96
C ILE A 47 -11.29 7.51 7.94
N THR A 48 -10.94 7.03 6.75
CA THR A 48 -11.89 6.69 5.69
C THR A 48 -12.90 5.64 6.16
N ALA A 49 -12.42 4.52 6.69
CA ALA A 49 -13.27 3.45 7.22
C ALA A 49 -14.21 3.97 8.33
N ALA A 50 -13.70 4.79 9.25
CA ALA A 50 -14.51 5.38 10.30
C ALA A 50 -15.63 6.28 9.74
N ILE A 51 -15.34 7.10 8.73
CA ILE A 51 -16.33 7.98 8.09
C ILE A 51 -17.40 7.17 7.36
N PHE A 52 -17.00 6.16 6.58
CA PHE A 52 -17.94 5.31 5.85
C PHE A 52 -18.82 4.48 6.79
N ASN A 53 -18.23 3.91 7.84
CA ASN A 53 -18.97 3.13 8.83
C ASN A 53 -19.93 4.01 9.64
N ALA A 54 -19.56 5.26 9.92
CA ALA A 54 -20.47 6.24 10.55
C ALA A 54 -21.70 6.59 9.70
N LYS A 55 -21.64 6.37 8.37
CA LYS A 55 -22.78 6.53 7.46
C LYS A 55 -23.57 5.24 7.22
N GLY A 56 -23.26 4.16 7.94
CA GLY A 56 -23.88 2.85 7.79
C GLY A 56 -23.23 1.97 6.72
N GLY A 57 -22.05 2.34 6.22
CA GLY A 57 -21.22 1.43 5.42
C GLY A 57 -20.60 0.31 6.26
N ASN A 58 -20.06 -0.70 5.59
CA ASN A 58 -19.25 -1.76 6.21
C ASN A 58 -17.93 -1.88 5.43
N VAL A 59 -17.03 -0.95 5.70
CA VAL A 59 -15.71 -0.85 5.06
C VAL A 59 -14.66 -1.23 6.10
N SER A 60 -13.85 -2.25 5.80
CA SER A 60 -12.72 -2.61 6.63
C SER A 60 -11.55 -1.63 6.41
N ILE A 61 -10.57 -1.67 7.31
CA ILE A 61 -9.34 -0.87 7.11
C ILE A 61 -8.60 -1.41 5.88
N GLU A 62 -8.55 -2.73 5.66
CA GLU A 62 -7.89 -3.30 4.49
C GLU A 62 -8.50 -2.81 3.17
N ASP A 63 -9.84 -2.72 3.09
CA ASP A 63 -10.54 -2.21 1.91
C ASP A 63 -10.20 -0.75 1.61
N ALA A 64 -9.96 0.04 2.66
CA ALA A 64 -9.60 1.45 2.55
C ALA A 64 -8.08 1.69 2.40
N THR A 65 -7.24 0.65 2.52
CA THR A 65 -5.79 0.78 2.31
C THR A 65 -5.44 0.78 0.83
N ILE A 66 -4.64 1.76 0.41
CA ILE A 66 -4.17 1.85 -0.98
C ILE A 66 -3.19 0.71 -1.24
N GLN A 67 -3.51 -0.13 -2.22
CA GLN A 67 -2.63 -1.19 -2.68
C GLN A 67 -1.86 -0.73 -3.92
N TRP A 68 -0.56 -0.53 -3.77
CA TRP A 68 0.33 -0.16 -4.88
C TRP A 68 0.89 -1.42 -5.55
N ASN A 69 0.97 -1.41 -6.89
CA ASN A 69 1.43 -2.56 -7.70
C ASN A 69 0.59 -3.84 -7.55
N VAL A 70 -0.73 -3.71 -7.41
CA VAL A 70 -1.60 -4.87 -7.58
C VAL A 70 -1.48 -5.32 -9.03
N THR A 71 -0.78 -6.43 -9.27
CA THR A 71 -1.02 -7.25 -10.44
C THR A 71 -2.44 -7.76 -10.27
N VAL A 72 -3.39 -7.10 -10.91
CA VAL A 72 -4.74 -7.62 -11.00
C VAL A 72 -4.57 -8.95 -11.73
N GLU A 73 -4.67 -10.06 -10.99
CA GLU A 73 -5.01 -11.32 -11.62
C GLU A 73 -6.41 -11.07 -12.19
N GLU A 74 -6.47 -10.70 -13.47
CA GLU A 74 -7.70 -10.73 -14.23
C GLU A 74 -8.15 -12.19 -14.22
N THR A 75 -8.93 -12.56 -13.20
CA THR A 75 -9.78 -13.73 -13.29
C THR A 75 -10.83 -13.37 -14.33
N GLU A 76 -10.48 -13.63 -15.58
CA GLU A 76 -11.34 -13.49 -16.73
C GLU A 76 -12.63 -14.27 -16.47
N ASP A 77 -13.73 -13.55 -16.21
CA ASP A 77 -15.11 -14.04 -16.23
C ASP A 77 -15.56 -14.45 -17.66
N ILE A 78 -14.68 -15.11 -18.43
CA ILE A 78 -14.98 -15.64 -19.76
C ILE A 78 -16.15 -16.62 -19.68
N SER A 79 -16.25 -17.39 -18.59
CA SER A 79 -17.37 -18.32 -18.40
C SER A 79 -18.74 -17.61 -18.26
N ALA A 80 -18.76 -16.41 -17.67
CA ALA A 80 -19.99 -15.60 -17.56
C ALA A 80 -20.37 -14.99 -18.91
N LEU A 81 -19.37 -14.58 -19.70
CA LEU A 81 -19.58 -14.06 -21.05
C LEU A 81 -20.06 -15.14 -22.03
N GLU A 82 -19.48 -16.35 -21.98
CA GLU A 82 -19.90 -17.49 -22.79
C GLU A 82 -21.34 -17.92 -22.48
N GLY A 83 -21.72 -17.94 -21.19
CA GLY A 83 -23.09 -18.21 -20.77
C GLY A 83 -24.10 -17.15 -21.23
N PHE A 84 -23.67 -15.90 -21.37
CA PHE A 84 -24.51 -14.82 -21.92
C PHE A 84 -24.69 -14.95 -23.44
N LEU A 85 -23.61 -15.21 -24.17
CA LEU A 85 -23.66 -15.38 -25.63
C LEU A 85 -24.45 -16.62 -26.04
N GLY A 86 -24.35 -17.72 -25.27
CA GLY A 86 -25.15 -18.93 -25.51
C GLY A 86 -26.66 -18.68 -25.42
N LYS A 87 -27.10 -17.80 -24.50
CA LYS A 87 -28.52 -17.41 -24.37
C LYS A 87 -29.04 -16.51 -25.49
N LEU A 88 -28.14 -15.92 -26.27
CA LEU A 88 -28.48 -15.00 -27.37
C LEU A 88 -28.53 -15.72 -28.72
N ALA A 89 -28.02 -16.96 -28.76
CA ALA A 89 -28.00 -17.81 -29.95
C ALA A 89 -29.18 -18.82 -30.01
N ASP A 90 -29.95 -18.96 -28.92
CA ASP A 90 -31.26 -19.64 -28.85
C ASP A 90 -32.41 -18.64 -29.10
#